data_AF-A0A961RNY4-F1
#
_entry.id   AF-A0A961RNY4-F1
#
_cell.length_a   1.000
_cell.length_b   1.000
_cell.length_c   1.000
_cell.angle_alpha   90.00
_cell.angle_beta   90.00
_cell.angle_gamma   90.00
#
_symmetry.space_group_name_H-M   'P 1'
#
loop_
_entity.id
_entity.type
_entity.pdbx_description
1 polymer ?
#
loop_
_entity_poly.entity_id
_entity_poly.type
_entity_poly.pdbx_seq_one_letter_code
_entity_poly.pdbx_strand_id
1 'polypeptide(L)' 'MAKTTKGSGNQPRMLKTRVKKKRGLKNSSRRWIERQLNDPYVHKARQEGYRSRAAFKLLE' A
#
# COMPACT_ATOMS: atom_id res chain seq x y z
N MET A 1 4.87 -32.48 22.08
CA MET A 1 5.11 -32.34 20.63
C MET A 1 5.07 -30.85 20.27
N ALA A 2 6.24 -30.22 20.09
CA ALA A 2 6.37 -28.80 19.77
C ALA A 2 6.28 -28.55 18.25
N LYS A 3 5.50 -27.56 17.81
CA LYS A 3 5.49 -27.08 16.42
C LYS A 3 6.22 -25.75 16.35
N THR A 4 7.46 -25.79 15.87
CA THR A 4 8.29 -24.63 15.55
C THR A 4 7.84 -24.03 14.22
N THR A 5 7.17 -22.88 14.21
CA THR A 5 6.96 -22.10 12.98
C THR A 5 7.94 -20.93 12.95
N LYS A 6 9.11 -21.20 12.35
CA LYS A 6 10.08 -20.18 11.94
C LYS A 6 9.55 -19.49 10.68
N GLY A 7 9.16 -18.22 10.77
CA GLY A 7 8.90 -17.33 9.64
C GLY A 7 9.48 -15.95 9.99
N SER A 8 10.77 -15.74 9.75
CA SER A 8 11.31 -15.14 8.52
C SER A 8 11.06 -13.62 8.44
N GLY A 9 12.16 -12.87 8.55
CA GLY A 9 12.34 -11.55 7.96
C GLY A 9 11.60 -10.40 8.64
N ASN A 10 12.31 -9.68 9.49
CA ASN A 10 11.94 -8.34 9.96
C ASN A 10 12.07 -7.32 8.80
N GLN A 11 11.24 -7.48 7.76
CA GLN A 11 11.03 -6.42 6.78
C GLN A 11 10.20 -5.34 7.48
N PRO A 12 10.62 -4.06 7.51
CA PRO A 12 9.80 -3.00 8.07
C PRO A 12 8.48 -3.00 7.31
N ARG A 13 7.41 -3.46 7.97
CA ARG A 13 6.08 -3.54 7.36
C ARG A 13 5.71 -2.14 6.93
N MET A 14 5.80 -1.86 5.63
CA MET A 14 5.41 -0.57 5.06
C MET A 14 4.02 -0.23 5.61
N LEU A 15 3.91 0.91 6.27
CA LEU A 15 2.69 1.32 6.97
C LEU A 15 1.58 1.51 5.93
N LYS A 16 0.84 0.43 5.66
CA LYS A 16 -0.26 0.44 4.70
C LYS A 16 -1.31 1.45 5.13
N THR A 17 -1.60 2.41 4.26
CA THR A 17 -2.68 3.37 4.47
C THR A 17 -4.00 2.63 4.35
N ARG A 18 -4.75 2.54 5.46
CA ARG A 18 -6.09 1.94 5.48
C ARG A 18 -7.15 3.00 5.19
N VAL A 19 -8.13 2.65 4.36
CA VAL A 19 -9.26 3.54 4.06
C VAL A 19 -10.29 3.43 5.18
N LYS A 20 -10.68 4.57 5.78
CA LYS A 20 -11.78 4.61 6.76
C LYS A 20 -13.10 4.35 6.04
N LYS A 21 -13.90 3.42 6.58
CA LYS A 21 -15.21 3.07 6.02
C LYS A 21 -16.18 4.22 6.25
N LYS A 22 -16.74 4.78 5.17
CA LYS A 22 -17.87 5.72 5.23
C LYS A 22 -19.19 4.95 5.02
N ARG A 23 -20.30 5.48 5.55
CA ARG A 23 -21.66 4.91 5.35
C ARG A 23 -21.93 4.86 3.84
N GLY A 24 -22.39 3.72 3.32
CA GLY A 24 -22.65 3.51 1.88
C GLY A 24 -21.46 3.01 1.04
N LEU A 25 -20.24 2.91 1.58
CA LEU A 25 -19.08 2.43 0.83
C LEU A 25 -19.06 0.89 0.73
N LYS A 26 -19.18 0.35 -0.49
CA LYS A 26 -19.09 -1.09 -0.78
C LYS A 26 -17.70 -1.65 -0.45
N ASN A 27 -17.64 -2.91 -0.01
CA ASN A 27 -16.38 -3.54 0.37
C ASN A 27 -15.38 -3.67 -0.81
N SER A 28 -15.90 -3.93 -2.01
CA SER A 28 -15.12 -3.95 -3.27
C SER A 28 -14.52 -2.59 -3.60
N SER A 29 -15.30 -1.51 -3.46
CA SER A 29 -14.83 -0.13 -3.66
C SER A 29 -13.75 0.24 -2.65
N ARG A 30 -13.94 -0.09 -1.37
CA ARG A 30 -12.92 0.13 -0.34
C ARG A 30 -11.60 -0.57 -0.69
N ARG A 31 -11.65 -1.86 -1.06
CA ARG A 31 -10.46 -2.63 -1.46
C ARG A 31 -9.75 -2.03 -2.67
N TRP A 32 -10.51 -1.50 -3.63
CA TRP A 32 -9.95 -0.82 -4.78
C TRP A 32 -9.20 0.46 -4.38
N ILE A 33 -9.78 1.31 -3.53
CA ILE A 33 -9.12 2.53 -3.03
C ILE A 33 -7.88 2.17 -2.19
N GLU A 34 -7.99 1.18 -1.30
CA GLU A 34 -6.85 0.70 -0.51
C GLU A 34 -5.71 0.23 -1.42
N ARG A 35 -6.00 -0.43 -2.54
CA ARG A 35 -4.96 -0.83 -3.51
C ARG A 35 -4.30 0.38 -4.15
N GLN A 36 -5.06 1.38 -4.59
CA GLN A 36 -4.52 2.59 -5.23
C GLN A 36 -3.61 3.38 -4.27
N LEU A 37 -4.01 3.53 -3.00
CA LEU A 37 -3.23 4.28 -2.01
C LEU A 37 -1.96 3.53 -1.57
N ASN A 38 -1.97 2.20 -1.64
CA ASN A 38 -0.83 1.34 -1.27
C ASN A 38 -0.02 0.89 -2.49
N ASP A 39 -0.22 1.53 -3.65
CA ASP A 39 0.59 1.27 -4.83
C ASP A 39 2.05 1.73 -4.60
N PRO A 40 3.06 0.91 -4.97
CA PRO A 40 4.46 1.20 -4.65
C PRO A 40 4.97 2.48 -5.31
N TYR A 41 4.48 2.83 -6.50
CA TYR A 41 4.91 4.07 -7.18
C TYR A 41 4.34 5.32 -6.52
N VAL A 42 3.15 5.21 -5.90
CA VAL A 42 2.60 6.31 -5.10
C VAL A 42 3.44 6.55 -3.85
N HIS A 43 3.98 5.50 -3.23
CA HIS A 43 4.89 5.63 -2.10
C HIS A 43 6.25 6.19 -2.51
N LYS A 44 6.85 5.67 -3.59
CA LYS A 44 8.08 6.24 -4.16
C LYS A 44 7.89 7.72 -4.52
N ALA A 45 6.77 8.09 -5.14
CA ALA A 45 6.46 9.48 -5.48
C ALA A 45 6.44 10.39 -4.26
N ARG A 46 5.80 9.95 -3.18
CA ARG A 46 5.77 10.72 -1.93
C ARG A 46 7.13 10.85 -1.26
N GLN A 47 7.97 9.80 -1.33
CA GLN A 47 9.33 9.85 -0.78
C GLN A 47 10.23 10.81 -1.55
N GLU A 48 10.14 10.78 -2.88
CA GLU A 48 10.92 11.63 -3.80
C GLU A 48 10.31 13.05 -3.98
N GLY A 49 9.18 13.36 -3.33
CA GLY A 49 8.54 14.68 -3.43
C GLY A 49 7.72 14.92 -4.71
N TYR A 50 7.48 13.89 -5.52
CA TYR A 50 6.63 13.98 -6.71
C TYR A 50 5.14 13.99 -6.35
N ARG A 51 4.36 14.81 -7.08
CA ARG A 51 2.91 14.97 -6.86
C ARG A 51 2.08 13.79 -7.38
N SER A 52 2.61 12.99 -8.31
CA SER A 52 1.87 11.88 -8.91
C SER A 52 2.80 10.73 -9.30
N ARG A 53 2.23 9.51 -9.38
CA ARG A 53 2.94 8.32 -9.89
C ARG A 53 3.35 8.45 -11.36
N ALA A 54 2.74 9.37 -12.10
CA ALA A 54 3.04 9.59 -13.51
C ALA A 54 4.49 10.07 -13.71
N ALA A 55 5.10 10.71 -12.70
CA ALA A 55 6.52 11.06 -12.74
C ALA A 55 7.42 9.85 -13.03
N PHE A 56 7.17 8.70 -12.39
CA PHE A 56 7.92 7.46 -12.68
C PHE A 56 7.61 6.88 -14.04
N LYS A 57 6.38 7.05 -14.52
CA LYS A 57 5.97 6.54 -15.83
C LYS A 57 6.55 7.36 -16.98
N LEU A 58 6.81 8.65 -16.76
CA LEU A 58 7.47 9.51 -17.74
C LEU A 58 8.99 9.32 -17.76
N LEU A 59 9.55 8.72 -16.69
CA LEU A 59 10.96 8.35 -16.57
C LEU A 59 11.23 6.90 -17.04
N GLU A 60 10.18 6.15 -17.38
CA GLU A 60 10.24 4.83 -18.03
C GLU A 60 10.18 5.02 -19.54
#